data_AF-A0A373DA74-F1
#
_entry.id   AF-A0A373DA74-F1
#
_cell.length_a   1.000
_cell.length_b   1.000
_cell.length_c   1.000
_cell.angle_alpha   90.00
_cell.angle_beta   90.00
_cell.angle_gamma   90.00
#
_symmetry.space_group_name_H-M   'P 1'
#
loop_
_entity.id
_entity.type
_entity.pdbx_description
1 polymer ?
#
loop_
_entity_poly.entity_id
_entity_poly.type
_entity_poly.pdbx_seq_one_letter_code
_entity_poly.pdbx_strand_id
1 'polypeptide(L)'
;MTELSIHELSLGFSHDRQMLVEFLAKHHLNCEDDIEAAFGVFDSDENLTGCGCCAGNLLKCFAVDESLRGRMLSEVSCPDLSKTG
;
A
#
# COMPACT_ATOMS: atom_id res chain seq x y z
N MET A 1 -12.95 2.82 17.48
CA MET A 1 -12.26 1.92 16.52
C MET A 1 -12.16 2.71 15.23
N THR A 2 -10.96 2.99 14.75
CA THR A 2 -10.76 3.54 13.41
C THR A 2 -11.03 2.41 12.43
N GLU A 3 -12.07 2.55 11.61
CA GLU A 3 -12.36 1.59 10.54
C GLU A 3 -11.37 1.86 9.41
N LEU A 4 -10.57 0.85 9.08
CA LEU A 4 -9.54 0.92 8.06
C LEU A 4 -9.88 -0.10 6.98
N SER A 5 -9.76 0.33 5.74
CA SER A 5 -10.10 -0.48 4.57
C SER A 5 -8.89 -0.60 3.67
N ILE A 6 -8.55 -1.81 3.25
CA ILE A 6 -7.46 -2.05 2.31
C ILE A 6 -8.06 -2.12 0.91
N HIS A 7 -7.57 -1.28 0.02
CA HIS A 7 -7.96 -1.27 -1.38
C HIS A 7 -6.74 -1.48 -2.27
N GLU A 8 -6.89 -2.31 -3.29
CA GLU A 8 -5.89 -2.42 -4.34
C GLU A 8 -5.86 -1.13 -5.16
N LEU A 9 -4.67 -0.57 -5.34
CA LEU A 9 -4.41 0.59 -6.17
C LEU A 9 -4.03 0.11 -7.57
N SER A 10 -4.87 0.42 -8.54
CA SER A 10 -4.64 0.00 -9.91
C SER A 10 -3.59 0.90 -10.55
N LEU A 11 -2.34 0.44 -10.62
CA LEU A 11 -1.25 1.19 -11.25
C LEU A 11 -1.47 1.48 -12.75
N GLY A 12 -2.38 0.74 -13.39
CA GLY A 12 -2.85 1.04 -14.75
C GLY A 12 -3.66 2.34 -14.85
N PHE A 13 -4.19 2.86 -13.74
CA PHE A 13 -4.87 4.14 -13.66
C PHE A 13 -3.93 5.23 -13.15
N SER A 14 -3.87 6.34 -13.88
CA SER A 14 -3.04 7.49 -13.55
C SER A 14 -3.42 8.13 -12.20
N HIS A 15 -4.69 8.05 -11.79
CA HIS A 15 -5.15 8.61 -10.52
C HIS A 15 -4.59 7.84 -9.31
N ASP A 16 -4.76 6.52 -9.28
CA ASP A 16 -4.25 5.66 -8.21
C ASP A 16 -2.73 5.70 -8.13
N ARG A 17 -2.06 5.66 -9.29
CA ARG A 17 -0.60 5.81 -9.37
C ARG A 17 -0.14 7.15 -8.82
N GLN A 18 -0.85 8.25 -9.11
CA GLN A 18 -0.50 9.57 -8.60
C GLN A 18 -0.68 9.66 -7.09
N MET A 19 -1.79 9.15 -6.53
CA MET A 19 -2.00 9.09 -5.07
C MET A 19 -0.87 8.31 -4.37
N LEU A 20 -0.49 7.17 -4.93
CA LEU A 20 0.60 6.36 -4.37
C LEU A 20 1.93 7.12 -4.40
N VAL A 21 2.28 7.73 -5.55
CA VAL A 21 3.52 8.49 -5.73
C VAL A 21 3.59 9.67 -4.76
N GLU A 22 2.50 10.42 -4.61
CA GLU A 22 2.43 11.54 -3.66
C GLU A 22 2.59 11.08 -2.22
N PHE A 23 1.97 9.97 -1.84
CA PHE A 23 2.10 9.41 -0.50
C PHE A 23 3.52 8.92 -0.22
N LEU A 24 4.11 8.16 -1.15
CA LEU A 24 5.50 7.72 -1.05
C LEU A 24 6.44 8.92 -0.94
N ALA A 25 6.25 9.96 -1.78
CA ALA A 25 7.06 11.17 -1.75
C ALA A 25 6.96 11.91 -0.40
N LYS A 26 5.76 12.00 0.20
CA LYS A 26 5.57 12.56 1.56
C LYS A 26 6.35 11.78 2.62
N HIS A 27 6.51 10.47 2.45
CA HIS A 27 7.26 9.61 3.35
C HIS A 27 8.74 9.42 2.96
N HIS A 28 9.27 10.24 2.04
CA HIS A 28 10.63 10.15 1.51
C HIS A 28 10.97 8.80 0.85
N LEU A 29 9.95 8.13 0.31
CA LEU A 29 10.09 6.92 -0.49
C LEU A 29 9.93 7.24 -1.97
N ASN A 30 10.59 6.46 -2.81
CA ASN A 30 10.41 6.52 -4.25
C ASN A 30 9.43 5.43 -4.71
N CYS A 31 8.55 5.81 -5.64
CA CYS A 31 7.78 4.85 -6.41
C CYS A 31 8.67 4.31 -7.52
N GLU A 32 9.01 3.02 -7.47
CA GLU A 32 9.73 2.35 -8.55
C GLU A 32 8.76 1.95 -9.67
N ASP A 33 9.25 1.88 -10.90
CA ASP A 33 8.44 1.46 -12.05
C ASP A 33 8.30 -0.08 -12.15
N ASP A 34 9.11 -0.84 -11.42
CA ASP A 34 9.02 -2.31 -11.30
C ASP A 34 7.93 -2.79 -10.31
N ILE A 35 7.07 -1.90 -9.81
CA ILE A 35 5.97 -2.28 -8.92
C ILE A 35 4.88 -2.97 -9.75
N GLU A 36 4.56 -4.20 -9.39
CA GLU A 36 3.52 -5.00 -10.07
C GLU A 36 2.14 -4.81 -9.42
N ALA A 37 2.12 -4.70 -8.09
CA ALA A 37 0.89 -4.50 -7.33
C ALA A 37 1.11 -3.48 -6.22
N ALA A 38 0.10 -2.64 -6.00
CA ALA A 38 0.08 -1.68 -4.91
C ALA A 38 -1.24 -1.77 -4.16
N PHE A 39 -1.17 -1.65 -2.84
CA PHE A 39 -2.31 -1.63 -1.95
C PHE A 39 -2.26 -0.36 -1.12
N GLY A 40 -3.38 0.34 -1.01
CA GLY A 40 -3.58 1.48 -0.14
C GLY A 40 -4.45 1.11 1.05
N VAL A 41 -4.13 1.66 2.22
CA VAL A 41 -4.96 1.58 3.41
C VAL A 41 -5.65 2.92 3.58
N PHE A 42 -6.96 2.89 3.60
CA PHE A 42 -7.82 4.04 3.69
C PHE A 42 -8.51 4.08 5.04
N ASP A 43 -8.66 5.27 5.60
CA ASP A 43 -9.50 5.48 6.78
C ASP A 43 -10.97 5.67 6.39
N SER A 44 -11.80 5.90 7.40
CA SER A 44 -13.25 6.12 7.26
C SER A 44 -13.61 7.38 6.47
N ASP A 45 -12.65 8.30 6.32
CA ASP A 45 -12.75 9.55 5.57
C ASP A 45 -12.13 9.41 4.16
N GLU A 46 -11.86 8.18 3.71
CA GLU A 46 -11.24 7.86 2.42
C GLU A 46 -9.84 8.47 2.24
N ASN A 47 -9.12 8.77 3.33
CA ASN A 47 -7.74 9.24 3.25
C ASN A 47 -6.78 8.06 3.26
N LEU A 48 -5.78 8.12 2.36
CA LEU A 48 -4.69 7.15 2.33
C LEU A 48 -3.80 7.33 3.56
N THR A 49 -3.87 6.37 4.48
CA THR A 49 -3.10 6.32 5.73
C THR A 49 -1.93 5.34 5.66
N GLY A 50 -1.86 4.51 4.62
CA GLY A 50 -0.71 3.65 4.37
C GLY A 50 -0.72 3.08 2.96
N CYS A 51 0.43 2.62 2.50
CA CYS A 51 0.56 1.89 1.26
C CYS A 51 1.55 0.73 1.38
N GLY A 52 1.29 -0.34 0.63
CA GLY A 52 2.15 -1.50 0.48
C GLY A 52 2.33 -1.83 -1.00
N CYS A 53 3.58 -1.85 -1.46
CA CYS A 53 3.91 -2.13 -2.85
C CYS A 53 4.69 -3.45 -2.94
N CYS A 54 4.30 -4.29 -3.88
CA CYS A 54 4.93 -5.57 -4.17
C CYS A 54 5.54 -5.55 -5.57
N ALA A 55 6.74 -6.09 -5.69
CA ALA A 55 7.40 -6.36 -6.97
C ALA A 55 7.94 -7.80 -6.91
N GLY A 56 7.31 -8.72 -7.65
CA GLY A 56 7.51 -10.15 -7.53
C GLY A 56 7.23 -10.68 -6.12
N ASN A 57 8.15 -11.49 -5.60
CA ASN A 57 8.10 -12.03 -4.24
C ASN A 57 8.68 -11.09 -3.17
N LEU A 58 9.00 -9.84 -3.54
CA LEU A 58 9.63 -8.88 -2.64
C LEU A 58 8.65 -7.75 -2.28
N LEU A 59 8.39 -7.61 -0.99
CA LEU A 59 7.66 -6.45 -0.46
C LEU A 59 8.64 -5.26 -0.45
N LYS A 60 8.59 -4.43 -1.50
CA LYS A 60 9.61 -3.39 -1.75
C LYS A 60 9.40 -2.14 -0.91
N CYS A 61 8.15 -1.66 -0.79
CA CYS A 61 7.86 -0.38 -0.14
C CYS A 61 6.64 -0.50 0.76
N PHE A 62 6.82 -0.15 2.03
CA PHE A 62 5.76 -0.07 3.02
C PHE A 62 5.87 1.28 3.72
N ALA A 63 4.91 2.17 3.48
CA ALA A 63 4.74 3.39 4.26
C ALA A 63 3.42 3.33 4.98
N VAL A 64 3.42 3.68 6.25
CA VAL A 64 2.23 3.79 7.06
C VAL A 64 2.36 5.04 7.91
N ASP A 65 1.24 5.73 8.08
CA ASP A 65 1.14 6.83 9.01
C ASP A 65 1.59 6.38 10.41
N GLU A 66 2.26 7.28 11.12
CA GLU A 66 2.87 6.97 12.41
C GLU A 66 1.83 6.51 13.45
N SER A 67 0.58 6.99 13.32
CA SER A 67 -0.55 6.58 14.16
C SER A 67 -0.96 5.11 14.01
N LEU A 68 -0.53 4.44 12.94
CA LEU A 68 -0.91 3.06 12.58
C LEU A 68 0.27 2.08 12.58
N ARG A 69 1.50 2.56 12.87
CA ARG A 69 2.67 1.68 13.08
C ARG A 69 2.37 0.67 14.20
N GLY A 70 2.40 -0.62 13.84
CA GLY A 70 2.24 -1.74 14.77
C GLY A 70 0.95 -2.56 14.61
N ARG A 71 -0.08 -2.05 13.92
CA ARG A 71 -1.31 -2.83 13.63
C ARG A 71 -1.29 -3.51 12.27
N MET A 72 -0.53 -2.96 11.33
CA MET A 72 -0.64 -3.30 9.92
C MET A 72 0.11 -4.59 9.53
N LEU A 73 1.13 -5.01 10.29
CA LEU A 73 1.87 -6.24 10.01
C LEU A 73 1.04 -7.52 10.16
N SER A 74 -0.08 -7.51 10.90
CA SER A 74 -0.95 -8.68 11.02
C SER A 74 -1.98 -8.80 9.89
N GLU A 75 -2.34 -7.70 9.21
CA GLU A 75 -3.40 -7.70 8.18
C GLU A 75 -2.87 -7.55 6.75
N VAL A 76 -1.71 -6.91 6.56
CA VAL A 76 -1.15 -6.62 5.22
C VAL A 76 -0.05 -7.60 4.82
N SER A 77 0.09 -8.72 5.55
CA SER A 77 0.87 -9.87 5.09
C SER A 77 0.17 -10.45 3.87
N CYS A 78 0.51 -9.93 2.68
CA CYS A 78 0.24 -10.45 1.35
C CYS A 78 -0.85 -11.54 1.32
N PRO A 79 -2.13 -11.20 1.07
CA PRO A 79 -3.21 -12.19 1.15
C PRO A 79 -3.11 -13.36 0.16
N ASP A 80 -2.10 -13.47 -0.71
CA ASP A 80 -1.95 -14.67 -1.54
C ASP A 80 -0.55 -14.87 -2.16
N LEU A 81 0.37 -15.49 -1.40
CA LEU A 81 1.53 -16.18 -2.00
C LEU A 81 1.41 -17.71 -1.87
N SER A 82 0.17 -18.23 -1.73
CA SER A 82 -0.10 -19.65 -1.50
C SER A 82 -0.96 -20.32 -2.58
N LYS A 83 -1.40 -19.61 -3.64
CA LYS A 83 -2.13 -20.21 -4.77
C LYS A 83 -1.36 -20.38 -6.08
N THR A 84 -0.03 -20.56 -6.04
CA THR A 84 0.71 -21.17 -7.16
C THR A 84 1.41 -22.45 -6.68
N GLY A 85 0.60 -23.49 -6.53
CA GLY A 85 1.03 -24.88 -6.36
C GLY A 85 0.23 -25.77 -7.29
#